data_AF-A0A9X1Z766-F1
#
_entry.id   AF-A0A9X1Z766-F1
#
_cell.length_a   1.000
_cell.length_b   1.000
_cell.length_c   1.000
_cell.angle_alpha   90.00
_cell.angle_beta   90.00
_cell.angle_gamma   90.00
#
_symmetry.space_group_name_H-M   'P 1'
#
loop_
_entity.id
_entity.type
_entity.pdbx_description
1 polymer ?
#
loop_
_entity_poly.entity_id
_entity_poly.type
_entity_poly.pdbx_seq_one_letter_code
_entity_poly.pdbx_strand_id
1 'polypeptide(L)'
;MIKTPVSELLDDLRLIDIGMELFVEIHFANGKKVQSRSSLIGYQINRFLLIEYPTKDFSEAYQHMLANAEIVVRAMTNSGFKDIIAFKTSILSMVNLPVRMLCLSVPKSITKKKVREQLRVEIEQDVFIMHDDNKVNAKMLDFSLTGCFVTLAPKST
;
A
#
# COMPACT_ATOMS: atom_id res chain seq x y z
N MET A 1 -22.07 -8.64 19.31
CA MET A 1 -22.88 -7.92 18.31
C MET A 1 -22.47 -8.41 16.93
N ILE A 2 -23.40 -8.94 16.14
CA ILE A 2 -23.16 -9.30 14.73
C ILE A 2 -23.08 -7.98 13.96
N LYS A 3 -21.94 -7.68 13.35
CA LYS A 3 -21.79 -6.50 12.50
C LYS A 3 -22.42 -6.78 11.13
N THR A 4 -23.08 -5.79 10.54
CA THR A 4 -23.62 -5.90 9.18
C THR A 4 -22.46 -5.85 8.18
N PRO A 5 -22.50 -6.57 7.03
CA PRO A 5 -21.39 -6.59 6.07
C PRO A 5 -20.87 -5.20 5.64
N VAL A 6 -21.78 -4.21 5.54
CA VAL A 6 -21.42 -2.83 5.22
C VAL A 6 -20.58 -2.16 6.31
N SER A 7 -20.87 -2.46 7.58
CA SER A 7 -20.12 -1.90 8.72
C SER A 7 -18.71 -2.49 8.85
N GLU A 8 -18.53 -3.77 8.51
CA GLU A 8 -17.22 -4.42 8.51
C GLU A 8 -16.33 -3.90 7.38
N LEU A 9 -16.90 -3.75 6.19
CA LEU A 9 -16.19 -3.17 5.04
C LEU A 9 -15.73 -1.74 5.32
N LEU A 10 -16.58 -0.94 5.99
CA LEU A 10 -16.23 0.42 6.38
C LEU A 10 -15.08 0.44 7.38
N ASP A 11 -15.13 -0.43 8.40
CA ASP A 11 -14.05 -0.54 9.38
C ASP A 11 -12.73 -0.96 8.72
N ASP A 12 -12.79 -1.81 7.70
CA ASP A 12 -11.60 -2.24 6.96
C ASP A 12 -11.04 -1.15 6.03
N LEU A 13 -11.90 -0.36 5.39
CA LEU A 13 -11.48 0.79 4.58
C LEU A 13 -10.85 1.90 5.44
N ARG A 14 -11.28 2.06 6.69
CA ARG A 14 -10.70 3.03 7.64
C ARG A 14 -9.27 2.71 8.05
N LEU A 15 -8.80 1.49 7.80
CA LEU A 15 -7.41 1.12 8.04
C LEU A 15 -6.46 1.63 6.94
N ILE A 16 -7.01 2.17 5.84
CA ILE A 16 -6.26 2.80 4.77
C ILE A 16 -6.45 4.32 4.91
N ASP A 17 -5.41 5.00 5.39
CA ASP A 17 -5.45 6.44 5.62
C ASP A 17 -5.47 7.23 4.29
N ILE A 18 -6.08 8.41 4.31
CA ILE A 18 -5.97 9.36 3.20
C ILE A 18 -4.48 9.72 3.00
N GLY A 19 -4.03 9.71 1.75
CA GLY A 19 -2.63 9.91 1.37
C GLY A 19 -1.75 8.66 1.52
N MET A 20 -2.27 7.53 2.03
CA MET A 20 -1.51 6.29 2.13
C MET A 20 -1.10 5.79 0.74
N GLU A 21 0.15 5.36 0.60
CA GLU A 21 0.66 4.78 -0.64
C GLU A 21 -0.06 3.45 -0.95
N LEU A 22 -0.52 3.34 -2.19
CA LEU A 22 -1.22 2.18 -2.73
C LEU A 22 -0.36 1.51 -3.80
N PHE A 23 -0.20 0.20 -3.68
CA PHE A 23 0.33 -0.65 -4.75
C PHE A 23 -0.85 -1.19 -5.55
N VAL A 24 -0.93 -0.79 -6.81
CA VAL A 24 -2.03 -1.18 -7.69
C VAL A 24 -1.55 -2.08 -8.82
N GLU A 25 -2.37 -3.06 -9.18
CA GLU A 25 -2.18 -3.90 -10.36
C GLU A 25 -3.47 -3.87 -11.19
N ILE A 26 -3.40 -3.32 -12.40
CA ILE A 26 -4.55 -3.17 -13.31
C ILE A 26 -4.50 -4.29 -14.34
N HIS A 27 -5.62 -4.99 -14.52
CA HIS A 27 -5.80 -6.09 -15.47
C HIS A 27 -6.67 -5.58 -16.62
N PHE A 28 -6.06 -5.42 -17.79
CA PHE A 28 -6.74 -4.94 -18.99
C PHE A 28 -7.41 -6.07 -19.77
N ALA A 29 -8.40 -5.72 -20.57
CA ALA A 29 -9.14 -6.67 -21.41
C ALA A 29 -8.26 -7.42 -22.43
N ASN A 30 -7.12 -6.86 -22.83
CA ASN A 30 -6.15 -7.52 -23.72
C ASN A 30 -5.23 -8.52 -22.99
N GLY A 31 -5.51 -8.82 -21.72
CA GLY A 31 -4.71 -9.71 -20.88
C GLY A 31 -3.45 -9.08 -20.28
N LYS A 32 -3.11 -7.84 -20.65
CA LYS A 32 -1.98 -7.14 -20.06
C LYS A 32 -2.25 -6.81 -18.59
N LYS A 33 -1.22 -6.93 -17.77
CA LYS A 33 -1.20 -6.46 -16.39
C LYS A 33 -0.16 -5.37 -16.21
N VAL A 34 -0.52 -4.29 -15.53
CA VAL A 34 0.40 -3.19 -15.19
C VAL A 34 0.37 -2.97 -13.70
N GLN A 35 1.54 -2.99 -13.08
CA GLN A 35 1.74 -2.64 -11.68
C GLN A 35 2.23 -1.20 -11.59
N SER A 36 1.73 -0.44 -10.63
CA SER A 36 2.21 0.91 -10.37
C SER A 36 1.86 1.35 -8.95
N ARG A 37 2.28 2.57 -8.60
CA ARG A 37 1.98 3.21 -7.32
C ARG A 37 0.94 4.31 -7.49
N SER A 38 0.13 4.50 -6.46
CA SER A 38 -0.91 5.52 -6.35
C SER A 38 -1.04 5.95 -4.88
N SER A 39 -1.97 6.85 -4.56
CA SER A 39 -2.32 7.23 -3.18
C SER A 39 -3.84 7.23 -3.02
N LEU A 40 -4.33 6.93 -1.81
CA LEU A 40 -5.75 7.09 -1.49
C LEU A 40 -6.10 8.57 -1.38
N ILE A 41 -7.04 9.05 -2.18
CA ILE A 41 -7.61 10.41 -2.04
C ILE A 41 -8.77 10.40 -1.06
N GLY A 42 -9.62 9.37 -1.14
CA GLY A 42 -10.73 9.19 -0.21
C GLY A 42 -11.79 8.22 -0.75
N TYR A 43 -12.95 8.19 -0.10
CA TYR A 43 -14.08 7.37 -0.53
C TYR A 43 -15.40 7.96 -0.10
N GLN A 44 -16.45 7.68 -0.88
CA GLN A 44 -17.82 7.88 -0.45
C GLN A 44 -18.45 6.51 -0.25
N ILE A 45 -18.89 6.25 0.99
CA ILE A 45 -19.45 4.97 1.43
C ILE A 45 -20.59 4.57 0.47
N ASN A 46 -20.58 3.30 0.06
CA ASN A 46 -21.53 2.70 -0.89
C ASN A 46 -21.56 3.32 -2.30
N ARG A 47 -20.59 4.17 -2.65
CA ARG A 47 -20.50 4.76 -3.99
C ARG A 47 -19.19 4.44 -4.69
N PHE A 48 -18.08 4.99 -4.21
CA PHE A 48 -16.78 4.84 -4.87
C PHE A 48 -15.60 5.10 -3.94
N LEU A 49 -14.44 4.58 -4.33
CA LEU A 49 -13.14 5.00 -3.82
C LEU A 49 -12.47 5.89 -4.88
N LEU A 50 -11.66 6.84 -4.44
CA LEU A 50 -10.92 7.75 -5.29
C LEU A 50 -9.44 7.63 -4.98
N ILE A 51 -8.63 7.38 -6.01
CA ILE A 51 -7.18 7.26 -5.90
C ILE A 51 -6.50 8.17 -6.92
N GLU A 52 -5.25 8.56 -6.65
CA GLU A 52 -4.43 9.28 -7.63
C GLU A 52 -4.21 8.44 -8.90
N TYR A 53 -4.11 9.11 -10.05
CA TYR A 53 -3.76 8.41 -11.28
C TYR A 53 -2.34 7.81 -11.16
N PRO A 54 -2.13 6.51 -11.47
CA PRO A 54 -0.82 5.89 -11.30
C PRO A 54 0.21 6.50 -12.29
N THR A 55 1.31 7.04 -11.79
CA THR A 55 2.17 7.96 -12.57
C THR A 55 3.40 7.32 -13.22
N LYS A 56 3.95 6.22 -12.68
CA LYS A 56 5.31 5.79 -13.06
C LYS A 56 5.41 4.82 -14.25
N ASP A 57 4.35 4.12 -14.61
CA ASP A 57 4.42 3.06 -15.65
C ASP A 57 3.19 3.02 -16.58
N PHE A 58 2.33 4.03 -16.48
CA PHE A 58 1.05 4.04 -17.15
C PHE A 58 1.15 4.76 -18.49
N SER A 59 1.44 4.00 -19.55
CA SER A 59 1.40 4.54 -20.91
C SER A 59 0.00 5.07 -21.22
N GLU A 60 -0.07 6.27 -21.80
CA GLU A 60 -1.32 6.88 -22.26
C GLU A 60 -2.10 5.99 -23.23
N ALA A 61 -1.40 5.09 -23.92
CA ALA A 61 -1.99 4.09 -24.80
C ALA A 61 -3.03 3.21 -24.10
N TYR A 62 -2.97 3.01 -22.78
CA TYR A 62 -3.93 2.17 -22.05
C TYR A 62 -5.13 2.94 -21.49
N GLN A 63 -5.19 4.26 -21.67
CA GLN A 63 -6.24 5.09 -21.08
C GLN A 63 -7.65 4.69 -21.52
N HIS A 64 -7.82 4.36 -22.80
CA HIS A 64 -9.10 3.93 -23.36
C HIS A 64 -9.57 2.56 -22.82
N MET A 65 -8.65 1.78 -22.24
CA MET A 65 -8.92 0.46 -21.68
C MET A 65 -9.17 0.47 -20.17
N LEU A 66 -9.14 1.65 -19.53
CA LEU A 66 -9.29 1.77 -18.08
C LEU A 66 -10.73 1.51 -17.61
N ALA A 67 -11.73 1.94 -18.37
CA ALA A 67 -13.12 1.77 -17.98
C ALA A 67 -13.47 0.28 -17.85
N ASN A 68 -14.00 -0.09 -16.68
CA ASN A 68 -14.33 -1.47 -16.28
C ASN A 68 -13.12 -2.41 -16.15
N ALA A 69 -11.89 -1.92 -16.29
CA ALA A 69 -10.72 -2.73 -16.00
C ALA A 69 -10.73 -3.14 -14.53
N GLU A 70 -10.28 -4.35 -14.29
CA GLU A 70 -10.16 -4.89 -12.94
C GLU A 70 -8.86 -4.38 -12.32
N ILE A 71 -8.90 -4.05 -11.03
CA ILE A 71 -7.77 -3.52 -10.29
C ILE A 71 -7.63 -4.21 -8.95
N VAL A 72 -6.42 -4.65 -8.65
CA VAL A 72 -6.03 -5.15 -7.34
C VAL A 72 -5.31 -4.02 -6.61
N VAL A 73 -5.81 -3.62 -5.45
CA VAL A 73 -5.23 -2.58 -4.61
C VAL A 73 -4.64 -3.23 -3.37
N ARG A 74 -3.41 -2.85 -3.02
CA ARG A 74 -2.75 -3.25 -1.77
C ARG A 74 -2.23 -2.02 -1.05
N ALA A 75 -2.46 -1.96 0.25
CA ALA A 75 -1.95 -0.94 1.15
C ALA A 75 -1.25 -1.61 2.33
N MET A 76 -0.24 -0.95 2.87
CA MET A 76 0.45 -1.39 4.09
C MET A 76 0.02 -0.46 5.22
N THR A 77 -0.58 -1.01 6.27
CA THR A 77 -1.02 -0.20 7.41
C THR A 77 0.15 0.43 8.14
N ASN A 78 -0.08 1.58 8.75
CA ASN A 78 0.89 2.28 9.61
C ASN A 78 1.05 1.62 11.00
N SER A 79 0.54 0.40 11.20
CA SER A 79 0.69 -0.33 12.46
C SER A 79 2.09 -0.93 12.59
N GLY A 80 2.55 -1.20 13.83
CA GLY A 80 3.85 -1.85 14.06
C GLY A 80 4.00 -3.24 13.41
N PHE A 81 2.88 -3.90 13.10
CA PHE A 81 2.84 -5.18 12.39
C PHE A 81 2.88 -5.03 10.86
N LYS A 82 2.63 -3.81 10.36
CA LYS A 82 2.59 -3.48 8.92
C LYS A 82 1.69 -4.42 8.13
N ASP A 83 0.50 -4.70 8.66
CA ASP A 83 -0.49 -5.56 8.01
C ASP A 83 -0.76 -5.08 6.59
N ILE A 84 -0.83 -6.02 5.64
CA ILE A 84 -1.25 -5.75 4.28
C ILE A 84 -2.77 -5.83 4.21
N ILE A 85 -3.35 -4.79 3.65
CA ILE A 85 -4.75 -4.73 3.27
C ILE A 85 -4.80 -4.85 1.76
N ALA A 86 -5.57 -5.80 1.25
CA ALA A 86 -5.69 -6.04 -0.16
C ALA A 86 -7.15 -6.24 -0.55
N PHE A 87 -7.54 -5.64 -1.67
CA PHE A 87 -8.86 -5.87 -2.25
C PHE A 87 -8.81 -5.80 -3.76
N LYS A 88 -9.85 -6.36 -4.35
CA LYS A 88 -10.02 -6.44 -5.79
C LYS A 88 -11.32 -5.73 -6.14
N THR A 89 -11.24 -4.83 -7.11
CA THR A 89 -12.37 -4.00 -7.53
C THR A 89 -12.28 -3.63 -9.01
N SER A 90 -13.17 -2.77 -9.50
CA SER A 90 -13.20 -2.32 -10.89
C SER A 90 -13.05 -0.81 -10.98
N ILE A 91 -12.41 -0.34 -12.05
CA ILE A 91 -12.28 1.08 -12.36
C ILE A 91 -13.59 1.53 -13.01
N LEU A 92 -14.29 2.46 -12.36
CA LEU A 92 -15.53 3.05 -12.85
C LEU A 92 -15.25 4.10 -13.93
N SER A 93 -14.30 5.00 -13.65
CA SER A 93 -13.95 6.09 -14.56
C SER A 93 -12.61 6.73 -14.19
N MET A 94 -12.10 7.52 -15.12
CA MET A 94 -10.98 8.43 -14.89
C MET A 94 -11.51 9.85 -14.80
N VAL A 95 -11.08 10.60 -13.78
CA VAL A 95 -11.35 12.02 -13.65
C VAL A 95 -10.10 12.77 -14.09
N ASN A 96 -10.22 13.71 -15.03
CA ASN A 96 -9.06 14.38 -15.63
C ASN A 96 -8.72 15.75 -15.01
N LEU A 97 -9.67 16.38 -14.31
CA LEU A 97 -9.54 17.71 -13.75
C LEU A 97 -10.08 17.74 -12.31
N PRO A 98 -9.50 18.55 -11.41
CA PRO A 98 -8.32 19.43 -11.61
C PRO A 98 -7.00 18.66 -11.68
N VAL A 99 -6.99 17.40 -11.23
CA VAL A 99 -5.85 16.46 -11.31
C VAL A 99 -6.36 15.09 -11.77
N ARG A 100 -5.50 14.30 -12.42
CA ARG A 100 -5.88 12.96 -12.90
C ARG A 100 -6.09 12.02 -11.70
N MET A 101 -7.24 11.34 -11.66
CA MET A 101 -7.64 10.41 -10.60
C MET A 101 -8.39 9.21 -11.19
N LEU A 102 -8.41 8.10 -10.47
CA LEU A 102 -9.24 6.94 -10.80
C LEU A 102 -10.35 6.77 -9.76
N CYS A 103 -11.58 6.67 -10.26
CA CYS A 103 -12.77 6.34 -9.48
C CYS A 103 -12.96 4.82 -9.54
N LEU A 104 -12.97 4.15 -8.39
CA LEU A 104 -13.09 2.70 -8.25
C LEU A 104 -14.44 2.34 -7.62
N SER A 105 -14.99 1.20 -7.99
CA SER A 105 -16.15 0.66 -7.27
C SER A 105 -15.76 0.26 -5.85
N VAL A 106 -16.75 0.28 -4.96
CA VAL A 106 -16.57 -0.21 -3.59
C VAL A 106 -16.28 -1.72 -3.65
N PRO A 107 -15.17 -2.21 -3.04
CA PRO A 107 -14.84 -3.62 -3.09
C PRO A 107 -15.89 -4.45 -2.34
N LYS A 108 -16.15 -5.67 -2.81
CA LYS A 108 -17.09 -6.59 -2.16
C LYS A 108 -16.53 -7.17 -0.86
N SER A 109 -15.22 -7.30 -0.78
CA SER A 109 -14.50 -7.83 0.37
C SER A 109 -13.08 -7.26 0.43
N ILE A 110 -12.54 -7.22 1.65
CA ILE A 110 -11.17 -6.80 1.92
C ILE A 110 -10.47 -7.94 2.64
N THR A 111 -9.27 -8.27 2.18
CA THR A 111 -8.40 -9.27 2.79
C THR A 111 -7.33 -8.56 3.60
N LYS A 112 -7.20 -8.97 4.87
CA LYS A 112 -6.15 -8.50 5.78
C LYS A 112 -5.15 -9.63 6.00
N LYS A 113 -3.87 -9.37 5.77
CA LYS A 113 -2.80 -10.33 6.02
C LYS A 113 -1.75 -9.67 6.92
N LYS A 114 -1.48 -10.30 8.06
CA LYS A 114 -0.33 -9.93 8.89
C LYS A 114 0.95 -10.18 8.11
N VAL A 115 1.79 -9.16 7.99
CA VAL A 115 3.12 -9.31 7.37
C VAL A 115 4.13 -9.80 8.40
N ARG A 116 3.97 -9.36 9.65
CA ARG A 116 4.86 -9.68 10.75
C ARG A 116 4.12 -10.47 11.81
N GLU A 117 4.75 -11.56 12.26
CA GLU A 117 4.28 -12.31 13.43
C GLU A 117 4.57 -11.56 14.74
N GLN A 118 5.55 -10.64 14.73
CA GLN A 118 6.04 -9.97 15.93
C GLN A 118 6.08 -8.46 15.75
N LEU A 119 5.73 -7.75 16.83
CA LEU A 119 5.80 -6.30 16.89
C LEU A 119 7.25 -5.84 16.75
N ARG A 120 7.45 -4.82 15.91
CA ARG A 120 8.72 -4.08 15.86
C ARG A 120 8.57 -2.76 16.62
N VAL A 121 9.56 -2.47 17.46
CA VAL A 121 9.68 -1.20 18.16
C VAL A 121 10.64 -0.32 17.37
N GLU A 122 10.19 0.86 16.97
CA GLU A 122 11.01 1.86 16.29
C GLU A 122 11.90 2.57 17.32
N ILE A 123 13.19 2.65 17.03
CA ILE A 123 14.21 3.33 17.85
C ILE A 123 15.21 4.03 16.94
N GLU A 124 16.02 4.94 17.47
CA GLU A 124 17.21 5.42 16.78
C GLU A 124 18.39 5.33 17.75
N GLN A 125 19.18 4.26 17.62
CA GLN A 125 20.27 3.97 18.55
C GLN A 125 21.57 3.70 17.80
N ASP A 126 22.64 4.38 18.20
CA ASP A 126 23.98 4.06 17.72
C ASP A 126 24.41 2.70 18.26
N VAL A 127 24.82 1.82 17.35
CA VAL A 127 25.25 0.45 17.63
C VAL A 127 26.50 0.11 16.82
N PHE A 128 27.09 -1.05 17.07
CA PHE A 128 28.14 -1.60 16.23
C PHE A 128 27.83 -3.04 15.85
N ILE A 129 28.13 -3.39 14.61
CA ILE A 129 28.05 -4.75 14.10
C ILE A 129 29.45 -5.36 14.23
N MET A 130 29.50 -6.53 14.85
CA MET A 130 30.71 -7.36 14.90
C MET A 130 30.59 -8.44 13.83
N HIS A 131 31.58 -8.50 12.93
CA HIS A 131 31.75 -9.60 11.98
C HIS A 131 33.20 -10.06 12.06
N ASP A 132 33.41 -11.25 12.64
CA ASP A 132 34.72 -11.70 13.12
C ASP A 132 35.32 -10.64 14.08
N ASP A 133 36.56 -10.21 13.83
CA ASP A 133 37.24 -9.15 14.60
C ASP A 133 36.94 -7.73 14.08
N ASN A 134 36.11 -7.59 13.04
CA ASN A 134 35.78 -6.28 12.48
C ASN A 134 34.59 -5.66 13.20
N LYS A 135 34.79 -4.41 13.66
CA LYS A 135 33.75 -3.57 14.24
C LYS A 135 33.31 -2.51 13.24
N VAL A 136 32.02 -2.50 12.91
CA VAL A 136 31.44 -1.52 11.99
C VAL A 136 30.37 -0.70 12.72
N ASN A 137 30.52 0.63 12.72
CA ASN A 137 29.51 1.52 13.29
C ASN A 137 28.23 1.50 12.44
N ALA A 138 27.08 1.46 13.10
CA ALA A 138 25.77 1.41 12.48
C ALA A 138 24.74 2.14 13.35
N LYS A 139 23.56 2.37 12.77
CA LYS A 139 22.37 2.79 13.52
C LYS A 139 21.33 1.68 13.49
N MET A 140 20.76 1.34 14.63
CA MET A 140 19.58 0.49 14.73
C MET A 140 18.33 1.36 14.64
N LEU A 141 17.43 1.00 13.73
CA LEU A 141 16.21 1.74 13.43
C LEU A 141 14.94 1.02 13.94
N ASP A 142 14.97 -0.30 14.01
CA ASP A 142 13.92 -1.07 14.68
C ASP A 142 14.46 -2.40 15.23
N PHE A 143 13.72 -2.99 16.17
CA PHE A 143 13.93 -4.38 16.61
C PHE A 143 12.64 -5.09 17.00
N SER A 144 12.70 -6.42 17.02
CA SER A 144 11.66 -7.37 17.43
C SER A 144 12.30 -8.56 18.14
N LEU A 145 11.47 -9.47 18.66
CA LEU A 145 11.93 -10.71 19.27
C LEU A 145 12.78 -11.61 18.35
N THR A 146 12.60 -11.55 17.02
CA THR A 146 13.30 -12.42 16.05
C THR A 146 14.30 -11.69 15.16
N GLY A 147 14.51 -10.38 15.34
CA GLY A 147 15.50 -9.65 14.54
C GLY A 147 15.39 -8.13 14.63
N CYS A 148 16.29 -7.43 13.95
CA CYS A 148 16.38 -5.97 13.94
C CYS A 148 16.63 -5.42 12.52
N PHE A 149 16.43 -4.11 12.36
CA PHE A 149 16.85 -3.36 11.18
C PHE A 149 17.96 -2.39 11.56
N VAL A 150 19.08 -2.51 10.85
CA VAL A 150 20.26 -1.66 11.02
C VAL A 150 20.65 -1.02 9.69
N THR A 151 21.12 0.21 9.75
CA THR A 151 21.68 0.93 8.61
C THR A 151 23.15 1.25 8.86
N LEU A 152 23.99 0.94 7.88
CA LEU A 152 25.40 1.29 7.91
C LEU A 152 25.58 2.75 7.49
N ALA A 153 26.50 3.46 8.14
CA ALA A 153 26.93 4.76 7.62
C ALA A 153 27.59 4.56 6.23
N PRO A 154 27.34 5.44 5.24
CA PRO A 154 28.07 5.39 3.99
C PRO A 154 29.58 5.51 4.28
N LYS A 155 30.40 4.69 3.60
CA LYS A 155 31.85 4.90 3.62
C LYS A 155 32.10 6.32 3.07
N SER A 156 32.70 7.18 3.88
CA SER A 156 33.27 8.44 3.40
C SER A 156 34.40 8.09 2.43
N THR A 157 34.17 8.32 1.15
CA THR A 157 35.15 8.19 0.07
C THR A 157 36.23 9.25 0.19
#